data_AF-A0A1H0BPS6-F1
#
_entry.id   AF-A0A1H0BPS6-F1
#
_cell.length_a   1.000
_cell.length_b   1.000
_cell.length_c   1.000
_cell.angle_alpha   90.00
_cell.angle_beta   90.00
_cell.angle_gamma   90.00
#
_symmetry.space_group_name_H-M   'P 1'
#
loop_
_entity.id
_entity.type
_entity.pdbx_description
1 polymer ?
#
loop_
_entity_poly.entity_id
_entity_poly.type
_entity_poly.pdbx_seq_one_letter_code
_entity_poly.pdbx_strand_id
1 'polypeptide(L)'
;MGGGRVARRAEKLPRKTYERELLRLQTERAKLLERLRADGARLVVILEGREAAGKGGSVKRAPGHFNPRVARIAVLEDPVRRRKLSPPVLEMPERPEPIGHRCPPRGLPTCVPDHAASL
;
A
#
# COMPACT_ATOMS: atom_id res chain seq x y z
N MET A 1 0.16 14.63 -36.30
CA MET A 1 1.16 15.17 -35.35
C MET A 1 0.50 15.31 -33.99
N GLY A 2 0.92 14.55 -32.98
CA GLY A 2 0.30 14.59 -31.65
C GLY A 2 1.33 14.20 -30.61
N GLY A 3 2.06 15.19 -30.11
CA GLY A 3 3.10 15.01 -29.09
C GLY A 3 2.51 14.50 -27.79
N GLY A 4 2.84 13.26 -27.43
CA GLY A 4 2.50 12.68 -26.14
C GLY A 4 3.23 13.43 -25.03
N ARG A 5 2.48 13.95 -24.05
CA ARG A 5 3.05 14.45 -22.80
C ARG A 5 3.69 13.27 -22.06
N VAL A 6 5.01 13.16 -22.17
CA VAL A 6 5.83 12.27 -21.34
C VAL A 6 5.51 12.59 -19.89
N ALA A 7 4.94 11.64 -19.15
CA ALA A 7 4.73 11.79 -17.71
C ALA A 7 6.05 12.25 -17.08
N ARG A 8 6.06 13.45 -16.49
CA ARG A 8 7.25 13.96 -15.79
C ARG A 8 7.64 12.89 -14.78
N ARG A 9 8.83 12.32 -14.96
CA ARG A 9 9.42 11.41 -14.00
C ARG A 9 9.52 12.20 -12.69
N ALA A 10 8.74 11.83 -11.67
CA ALA A 10 8.77 12.53 -10.40
C ALA A 10 10.23 12.59 -9.92
N GLU A 11 10.75 13.80 -9.70
CA GLU A 11 12.13 13.97 -9.25
C GLU A 11 12.30 13.24 -7.91
N LYS A 12 13.42 12.51 -7.79
CA LYS A 12 13.74 11.82 -6.55
C LYS A 12 13.92 12.86 -5.45
N LEU A 13 13.27 12.65 -4.31
CA LEU A 13 13.43 13.50 -3.14
C LEU A 13 14.92 13.59 -2.75
N PRO A 14 15.44 14.80 -2.49
CA PRO A 14 16.77 14.97 -1.93
C PRO A 14 16.91 14.16 -0.65
N ARG A 15 18.03 13.45 -0.49
CA ARG A 15 18.25 12.51 0.61
C ARG A 15 18.04 13.15 1.99
N LYS A 16 18.55 14.37 2.20
CA LYS A 16 18.40 15.12 3.45
C LYS A 16 16.93 15.40 3.80
N THR A 17 16.14 15.80 2.80
CA THR A 17 14.70 16.03 2.96
C THR A 17 14.00 14.73 3.31
N TYR A 18 14.32 13.65 2.59
CA TYR A 18 13.75 12.33 2.84
C TYR A 18 14.01 11.84 4.29
N GLU A 19 15.25 11.90 4.76
CA GLU A 19 15.64 11.43 6.09
C GLU A 19 14.97 12.25 7.20
N ARG A 20 14.84 13.57 7.02
CA ARG A 20 14.13 14.44 7.97
C ARG A 20 12.64 14.11 8.07
N GLU A 21 11.94 13.98 6.94
CA GLU A 21 10.52 13.65 6.95
C GLU A 21 10.29 12.22 7.47
N LEU A 22 11.20 11.28 7.16
CA LEU A 22 11.14 9.92 7.71
C LEU A 22 11.18 9.93 9.24
N LEU A 23 12.09 10.69 9.84
CA LEU A 23 12.18 10.82 11.30
C LEU A 23 10.92 11.45 11.90
N ARG A 24 10.42 12.53 11.27
CA ARG A 24 9.16 13.17 11.69
C ARG A 24 8.00 12.20 11.70
N LEU A 25 7.81 11.43 10.62
CA LEU A 25 6.74 10.45 10.49
C LEU A 25 6.90 9.29 11.49
N GLN A 26 8.12 8.87 11.79
CA GLN A 26 8.38 7.88 12.82
C GLN A 26 7.94 8.37 14.21
N THR A 27 8.17 9.65 14.53
CA THR A 27 7.69 10.27 15.79
C THR A 27 6.17 10.30 15.85
N GLU A 28 5.49 10.76 14.78
CA GLU A 28 4.03 10.80 14.75
C GLU A 28 3.42 9.40 14.86
N ARG A 29 4.06 8.40 14.25
CA ARG A 29 3.63 7.00 14.37
C ARG A 29 3.78 6.47 15.80
N ALA A 30 4.81 6.88 16.55
CA ALA A 30 4.96 6.49 17.95
C ALA A 30 3.77 6.99 18.78
N LYS A 31 3.38 8.26 18.59
CA LYS A 31 2.18 8.85 19.23
C LYS A 31 0.90 8.08 18.87
N LEU A 32 0.74 7.72 17.60
CA LEU A 32 -0.41 6.91 17.16
C LEU A 32 -0.46 5.56 17.88
N LEU A 33 0.68 4.87 18.01
CA LEU A 33 0.73 3.57 18.69
C LEU A 33 0.47 3.68 20.19
N GLU A 34 0.95 4.73 20.84
CA GLU A 34 0.61 5.01 22.23
C GLU A 34 -0.88 5.22 22.42
N ARG A 35 -1.51 5.99 21.51
CA ARG A 35 -2.96 6.20 21.52
C ARG A 35 -3.73 4.91 21.27
N LEU A 36 -3.36 4.12 20.26
CA LEU A 36 -3.99 2.81 19.98
C LEU A 36 -3.90 1.89 21.20
N ARG A 37 -2.77 1.91 21.92
CA ARG A 37 -2.59 1.15 23.16
C ARG A 37 -3.54 1.64 24.26
N ALA A 38 -3.66 2.94 24.46
CA ALA A 38 -4.57 3.53 25.45
C ALA A 38 -6.03 3.22 25.14
N ASP A 39 -6.42 3.27 23.87
CA ASP A 39 -7.78 3.01 23.39
C ASP A 39 -8.11 1.50 23.30
N GLY A 40 -7.11 0.61 23.49
CA GLY A 40 -7.27 -0.84 23.33
C GLY A 40 -7.49 -1.29 21.87
N ALA A 41 -7.27 -0.39 20.90
CA ALA A 41 -7.49 -0.63 19.49
C ALA A 41 -6.33 -1.40 18.83
N ARG A 42 -6.63 -2.11 17.74
CA ARG A 42 -5.64 -2.89 16.97
C ARG A 42 -5.55 -2.35 15.55
N LEU A 43 -4.34 -2.12 15.07
CA LEU A 43 -4.04 -1.67 13.70
C LEU A 43 -3.35 -2.78 12.92
N VAL A 44 -3.86 -3.09 11.73
CA VAL A 44 -3.25 -4.01 10.78
C VAL A 44 -2.95 -3.26 9.49
N VAL A 45 -1.72 -3.39 8.98
CA VAL A 45 -1.30 -2.78 7.71
C VAL A 45 -0.90 -3.89 6.75
N ILE A 46 -1.56 -3.94 5.60
CA ILE A 46 -1.28 -4.91 4.53
C ILE A 46 -0.58 -4.17 3.38
N LEU A 47 0.54 -4.69 2.91
CA LEU A 47 1.32 -4.10 1.83
C LEU A 47 1.26 -4.97 0.58
N GLU A 48 0.55 -4.48 -0.43
CA GLU A 48 0.39 -5.15 -1.73
C GLU A 48 1.21 -4.48 -2.84
N GLY A 49 1.36 -5.16 -4.00
CA GLY A 49 2.24 -4.72 -5.09
C GLY A 49 3.03 -5.84 -5.76
N ARG A 50 3.66 -5.54 -6.91
CA ARG A 50 4.47 -6.51 -7.67
C ARG A 50 5.83 -6.76 -7.01
N GLU A 51 6.52 -7.79 -7.46
CA GLU A 51 7.92 -8.05 -7.07
C GLU A 51 8.79 -6.81 -7.34
N ALA A 52 9.75 -6.56 -6.45
CA ALA A 52 10.62 -5.39 -6.47
C ALA A 52 9.94 -4.00 -6.38
N ALA A 53 8.64 -3.91 -6.07
CA ALA A 53 7.94 -2.63 -5.86
C ALA A 53 8.43 -1.83 -4.61
N GLY A 54 9.34 -2.39 -3.81
CA GLY A 54 9.92 -1.71 -2.64
C GLY A 54 9.22 -2.00 -1.31
N LYS A 55 8.30 -2.96 -1.25
CA LYS A 55 7.58 -3.34 -0.02
C LYS A 55 8.51 -3.65 1.14
N GLY A 56 9.56 -4.46 0.92
CA GLY A 56 10.54 -4.80 1.95
C GLY A 56 11.30 -3.57 2.46
N GLY A 57 11.57 -2.60 1.59
CA GLY A 57 12.16 -1.32 1.98
C GLY A 57 11.24 -0.50 2.87
N SER A 58 9.95 -0.44 2.54
CA SER A 58 8.93 0.23 3.36
C SER A 58 8.76 -0.45 4.72
N VAL A 59 8.69 -1.78 4.75
CA VAL A 59 8.65 -2.57 6.00
C VAL A 59 9.91 -2.39 6.82
N LYS A 60 11.10 -2.23 6.23
CA LYS A 60 12.34 -2.03 6.99
C LYS A 60 12.44 -0.63 7.62
N ARG A 61 11.83 0.39 7.00
CA ARG A 61 11.86 1.79 7.48
C ARG A 61 10.73 2.13 8.44
N ALA A 62 9.64 1.37 8.36
CA ALA A 62 8.50 1.46 9.27
C ALA A 62 8.88 1.23 10.77
N PRO A 63 9.66 0.21 11.15
CA PRO A 63 9.78 -0.29 12.52
C PRO A 63 11.14 -0.08 13.18
N GLY A 64 12.01 0.80 12.65
CA GLY A 64 13.38 0.95 13.14
C GLY A 64 13.54 1.11 14.66
N HIS A 65 12.47 1.40 15.42
CA HIS A 65 12.46 1.55 16.87
C HIS A 65 11.23 0.99 17.60
N PHE A 66 10.45 0.06 17.03
CA PHE A 66 9.32 -0.50 17.81
C PHE A 66 9.76 -1.51 18.84
N ASN A 67 9.19 -1.39 20.03
CA ASN A 67 9.18 -2.47 20.99
C ASN A 67 8.46 -3.67 20.34
N PRO A 68 9.12 -4.83 20.17
CA PRO A 68 8.53 -6.01 19.50
C PRO A 68 7.27 -6.54 20.22
N ARG A 69 7.02 -6.10 21.46
CA ARG A 69 5.77 -6.38 22.20
C ARG A 69 4.57 -5.59 21.67
N VAL A 70 4.80 -4.46 21.01
CA VAL A 70 3.75 -3.52 20.56
C VAL A 70 3.47 -3.65 19.07
N ALA A 71 4.49 -3.95 18.25
CA ALA A 71 4.32 -4.13 16.81
C ALA A 71 4.93 -5.45 16.36
N ARG A 72 4.15 -6.24 15.61
CA ARG A 72 4.59 -7.49 14.99
C ARG A 72 4.65 -7.30 13.49
N ILE A 73 5.74 -7.76 12.88
CA ILE A 73 5.89 -7.80 11.43
C ILE A 73 5.72 -9.27 11.05
N ALA A 74 4.68 -9.57 10.29
CA ALA A 74 4.48 -10.89 9.72
C ALA A 74 4.79 -10.81 8.22
N VAL A 75 5.79 -11.59 7.79
CA VAL A 75 5.97 -11.90 6.37
C VAL A 75 5.17 -13.17 6.12
N LEU A 76 4.14 -13.07 5.28
CA LEU A 76 3.43 -14.25 4.81
C LEU A 76 4.32 -14.93 3.78
N GLU A 77 5.18 -15.83 4.26
CA GLU A 77 5.89 -16.79 3.41
C GLU A 77 4.87 -17.79 2.81
N ASP A 78 5.36 -18.67 1.92
CA ASP A 78 4.58 -19.69 1.18
C ASP A 78 3.36 -20.18 1.95
N PRO A 79 2.19 -20.38 1.30
CA PRO A 79 0.96 -20.66 2.00
C PRO A 79 1.13 -21.90 2.88
N VAL A 80 1.32 -21.68 4.19
CA VAL A 80 1.26 -22.72 5.23
C VAL A 80 0.02 -23.54 4.95
N ARG A 81 0.22 -24.80 4.52
CA ARG A 81 -0.76 -25.76 3.99
C ARG A 81 -2.20 -25.31 4.23
N ARG A 82 -2.64 -24.29 3.49
CA ARG A 82 -3.98 -23.74 3.66
C ARG A 82 -4.86 -24.81 3.09
N ARG A 83 -5.75 -25.37 3.91
CA ARG A 83 -6.82 -26.23 3.40
C ARG A 83 -7.43 -25.48 2.22
N LYS A 84 -7.26 -26.01 1.01
CA LYS A 84 -7.92 -25.45 -0.17
C LYS A 84 -9.40 -25.50 0.13
N LEU A 85 -9.96 -24.36 0.49
CA LEU A 85 -11.38 -24.17 0.46
C LEU A 85 -11.68 -23.99 -1.02
N SER A 86 -12.46 -24.90 -1.59
CA SER A 86 -13.12 -24.61 -2.85
C SER A 86 -13.91 -23.33 -2.61
N PRO A 87 -13.65 -22.23 -3.33
CA PRO A 87 -14.48 -21.04 -3.20
C PRO A 87 -15.94 -21.47 -3.41
N PRO A 88 -16.90 -20.96 -2.61
CA PRO A 88 -18.29 -21.24 -2.87
C PRO A 88 -18.58 -20.84 -4.32
N VAL A 89 -19.38 -21.64 -5.02
CA VAL A 89 -19.88 -21.24 -6.33
C VAL A 89 -20.74 -20.01 -6.08
N LEU A 90 -20.19 -18.85 -6.39
CA LEU A 90 -20.93 -17.60 -6.41
C LEU A 90 -21.72 -17.64 -7.72
N GLU A 91 -23.05 -17.68 -7.62
CA GLU A 91 -23.90 -17.33 -8.75
C GLU A 91 -23.67 -15.83 -9.01
N MET A 92 -22.82 -15.55 -9.99
CA MET A 92 -22.62 -14.19 -10.44
C MET A 92 -23.91 -13.74 -11.13
N PRO A 93 -24.53 -12.63 -10.71
CA PRO A 93 -25.67 -12.08 -11.43
C PRO A 93 -25.22 -11.76 -12.87
N GLU A 94 -26.19 -11.72 -13.79
CA GLU A 94 -25.90 -11.23 -15.13
C GLU A 94 -25.22 -9.87 -15.04
N ARG A 95 -24.12 -9.73 -15.80
CA ARG A 95 -23.36 -8.50 -15.85
C ARG A 95 -24.32 -7.39 -16.30
N PRO A 96 -24.55 -6.35 -15.48
CA PRO A 96 -25.39 -5.24 -15.90
C PRO A 96 -24.81 -4.58 -17.14
N GLU A 97 -25.67 -3.97 -17.94
CA GLU A 97 -25.22 -3.19 -19.09
C GLU A 97 -24.15 -2.20 -18.65
N PRO A 98 -23.04 -2.11 -19.39
CA PRO A 98 -21.95 -1.21 -19.04
C PRO A 98 -22.39 0.27 -19.10
N ILE A 99 -22.72 0.83 -17.95
CA ILE A 99 -23.09 2.25 -17.83
C ILE A 99 -21.83 3.10 -17.87
N GLY A 100 -21.59 3.76 -19.01
CA GLY A 100 -20.63 4.87 -19.12
C GLY A 100 -19.15 4.52 -18.96
N HIS A 101 -18.77 3.25 -18.71
CA HIS A 101 -17.36 2.89 -18.61
C HIS A 101 -16.73 2.88 -20.01
N ARG A 102 -15.83 3.84 -20.28
CA ARG A 102 -14.95 3.82 -21.45
C ARG A 102 -13.60 3.32 -20.98
N CYS A 103 -13.18 2.15 -21.46
CA CYS A 103 -11.85 1.63 -21.15
C CYS A 103 -10.81 2.67 -21.59
N PRO A 104 -9.94 3.19 -20.70
CA PRO A 104 -8.91 4.12 -21.09
C PRO A 104 -7.98 3.46 -22.11
N PRO A 105 -7.51 4.18 -23.14
CA PRO A 105 -6.64 3.62 -24.15
C PRO A 105 -5.40 2.99 -23.51
N ARG A 106 -4.99 1.82 -24.01
CA ARG A 106 -3.96 0.91 -23.45
C ARG A 106 -2.53 1.52 -23.31
N GLY A 107 -2.36 2.82 -23.54
CA GLY A 107 -1.09 3.54 -23.48
C GLY A 107 -0.71 4.15 -22.13
N LEU A 108 -1.47 3.88 -21.04
CA LEU A 108 -1.15 4.40 -19.70
C LEU A 108 -0.77 3.26 -18.72
N PRO A 109 0.42 2.63 -18.85
CA PRO A 109 0.78 1.50 -18.00
C PRO A 109 1.30 1.87 -16.60
N THR A 110 1.21 3.13 -16.16
CA THR A 110 1.96 3.59 -14.97
C THR A 110 1.18 4.41 -13.95
N CYS A 111 -0.13 4.61 -14.09
CA CYS A 111 -0.90 5.35 -13.10
C CYS A 111 -1.80 4.41 -12.30
N VAL A 112 -1.40 4.09 -11.06
CA VAL A 112 -2.34 3.61 -10.04
C VAL A 112 -2.85 4.87 -9.33
N PRO A 113 -4.15 5.19 -9.42
CA PRO A 113 -4.69 6.37 -8.76
C PRO A 113 -4.51 6.24 -7.25
N ASP A 114 -3.89 7.25 -6.64
CA ASP A 114 -3.78 7.35 -5.19
C ASP A 114 -5.09 7.89 -4.61
N HIS A 115 -5.99 6.99 -4.22
CA HIS A 115 -7.26 7.35 -3.59
C HIS A 115 -7.11 7.88 -2.15
N ALA A 116 -5.92 7.77 -1.54
CA ALA A 116 -5.65 8.32 -0.22
C ALA A 116 -5.30 9.82 -0.27
N ALA A 117 -4.91 10.34 -1.45
CA ALA A 117 -4.62 11.76 -1.65
C ALA A 117 -5.88 12.64 -1.75
N SER A 118 -7.07 12.03 -1.86
CA SER A 118 -8.36 12.72 -1.98
C SER A 118 -9.20 12.72 -0.70
N LEU A 119 -8.68 12.18 0.41
CA LEU A 119 -9.32 12.19 1.73
C LEU A 119 -8.68 13.26 2.64
#